data_AF-A0AAE8MWT8-F1
#
_entry.id   AF-A0AAE8MWT8-F1
#
_cell.length_a   1.000
_cell.length_b   1.000
_cell.length_c   1.000
_cell.angle_alpha   90.00
_cell.angle_beta   90.00
_cell.angle_gamma   90.00
#
_symmetry.space_group_name_H-M   'P 1'
#
loop_
_entity.id
_entity.type
_entity.pdbx_description
1 polymer ?
#
loop_
_entity_poly.entity_id
_entity_poly.type
_entity_poly.pdbx_seq_one_letter_code
_entity_poly.pdbx_strand_id
1 'polypeptide(L)'
;MNKVELLPWDPTSESQYQRLYDQRVACGWHEDEISEWKDQQLKETKTLYWIVLADNLPNRAEFIAQHIATYPNSYEAKGRTRPEEVRTNEEWYLRQGYEELDGSTPLVWTNPETGEVVIVPRIFFRKYLT
;
A
#
# COMPACT_ATOMS: atom_id res chain seq x y z
N MET A 1 -10.19 3.42 -27.22
CA MET A 1 -9.93 4.45 -26.19
C MET A 1 -9.48 3.72 -24.94
N ASN A 2 -8.26 3.95 -24.47
CA ASN A 2 -7.68 3.21 -23.35
C ASN A 2 -8.08 3.89 -22.04
N LYS A 3 -8.44 3.09 -21.02
CA LYS A 3 -8.81 3.62 -19.70
C LYS A 3 -7.59 3.93 -18.83
N VAL A 4 -6.47 3.27 -19.13
CA VAL A 4 -5.22 3.38 -18.39
C VAL A 4 -4.06 3.53 -19.35
N GLU A 5 -2.99 4.14 -18.85
CA GLU A 5 -1.68 4.21 -19.49
C GLU A 5 -0.65 3.51 -18.61
N LEU A 6 0.30 2.86 -19.26
CA LEU A 6 1.45 2.23 -18.63
C LEU A 6 2.66 3.12 -18.86
N LEU A 7 3.11 3.81 -17.81
CA LEU A 7 4.32 4.63 -17.87
C LEU A 7 5.49 3.78 -17.37
N PRO A 8 6.56 3.58 -18.16
CA PRO A 8 7.73 2.85 -17.69
C PRO A 8 8.25 3.47 -16.40
N TRP A 9 8.47 2.64 -15.38
CA TRP A 9 9.14 3.10 -14.17
C TRP A 9 10.62 3.38 -14.50
N ASP A 10 11.12 4.54 -14.12
CA ASP A 10 12.50 4.94 -14.39
C ASP A 10 13.41 4.53 -13.21
N PRO A 11 14.26 3.50 -13.35
CA PRO A 11 15.15 3.06 -12.28
C PRO A 11 16.24 4.08 -11.93
N THR A 12 16.48 5.07 -12.79
CA THR A 12 17.50 6.12 -12.57
C THR A 12 16.93 7.36 -11.89
N SER A 13 15.61 7.44 -11.76
CA SER A 13 14.91 8.55 -11.11
C SER A 13 14.74 8.28 -9.61
N GLU A 14 15.47 9.02 -8.78
CA GLU A 14 15.37 8.92 -7.32
C GLU A 14 13.96 9.26 -6.80
N SER A 15 13.24 10.16 -7.46
CA SER A 15 11.86 10.46 -7.09
C SER A 15 10.89 9.31 -7.38
N GLN A 16 11.09 8.58 -8.48
CA GLN A 16 10.31 7.38 -8.77
C GLN A 16 10.68 6.20 -7.88
N TYR A 17 11.97 6.09 -7.50
CA TYR A 17 12.41 5.12 -6.50
C TYR A 17 11.73 5.37 -5.15
N GLN A 18 11.84 6.58 -4.63
CA GLN A 18 11.22 6.94 -3.35
C GLN A 18 9.69 6.72 -3.40
N ARG A 19 9.04 7.10 -4.51
CA ARG A 19 7.59 6.89 -4.65
C ARG A 19 7.20 5.41 -4.63
N LEU A 20 7.98 4.54 -5.28
CA LEU A 20 7.72 3.10 -5.29
C LEU A 20 7.97 2.50 -3.90
N TYR A 21 9.03 2.91 -3.23
CA TYR A 21 9.32 2.55 -1.84
C TYR A 21 8.15 2.94 -0.93
N ASP A 22 7.75 4.21 -0.89
CA ASP A 22 6.65 4.72 -0.06
C ASP A 22 5.34 3.96 -0.31
N GLN A 23 5.07 3.59 -1.57
CA GLN A 23 3.90 2.80 -1.93
C GLN A 23 3.97 1.40 -1.31
N ARG A 24 5.14 0.75 -1.35
CA ARG A 24 5.35 -0.62 -0.87
C ARG A 24 5.29 -0.71 0.63
N VAL A 25 5.92 0.25 1.31
CA VAL A 25 5.77 0.36 2.76
C VAL A 25 4.30 0.60 3.11
N ALA A 26 3.58 1.48 2.39
CA ALA A 26 2.17 1.76 2.65
C ALA A 26 1.24 0.55 2.43
N CYS A 27 1.61 -0.35 1.53
CA CYS A 27 0.91 -1.61 1.32
C CYS A 27 1.32 -2.69 2.33
N GLY A 28 2.42 -2.51 3.06
CA GLY A 28 2.93 -3.42 4.10
C GLY A 28 3.68 -4.65 3.58
N TRP A 29 4.30 -4.56 2.39
CA TRP A 29 5.01 -5.69 1.77
C TRP A 29 6.02 -5.26 0.70
N HIS A 30 7.14 -6.00 0.64
CA HIS A 30 8.21 -5.93 -0.38
C HIS A 30 8.91 -4.57 -0.51
N GLU A 31 8.93 -3.75 0.55
CA GLU A 31 9.72 -2.52 0.60
C GLU A 31 11.24 -2.78 0.59
N ASP A 32 11.65 -3.91 1.15
CA ASP A 32 13.04 -4.37 1.22
C ASP A 32 13.59 -4.82 -0.15
N GLU A 33 12.70 -5.22 -1.06
CA GLU A 33 13.08 -5.68 -2.40
C GLU A 33 13.25 -4.56 -3.44
N ILE A 34 12.91 -3.30 -3.12
CA ILE A 34 12.87 -2.22 -4.14
C ILE A 34 14.25 -1.90 -4.70
N SER A 35 15.30 -2.01 -3.89
CA SER A 35 16.68 -1.89 -4.38
C SER A 35 17.04 -3.04 -5.33
N GLU A 36 16.61 -4.26 -5.05
CA GLU A 36 16.84 -5.40 -5.94
C GLU A 36 16.08 -5.23 -7.25
N TRP A 37 14.82 -4.78 -7.20
CA TRP A 37 14.01 -4.55 -8.39
C TRP A 37 14.59 -3.43 -9.28
N LYS A 38 15.19 -2.38 -8.68
CA LYS A 38 15.97 -1.36 -9.40
C LYS A 38 17.09 -2.01 -10.21
N ASP A 39 17.90 -2.86 -9.56
CA ASP A 39 19.01 -3.55 -10.21
C ASP A 39 18.55 -4.51 -11.30
N GLN A 40 17.46 -5.26 -11.06
CA GLN A 40 16.89 -6.16 -12.05
C GLN A 40 16.33 -5.41 -13.27
N GLN A 41 15.77 -4.22 -13.08
CA GLN A 41 15.29 -3.40 -14.19
C GLN A 41 16.43 -2.81 -15.01
N LEU A 42 17.52 -2.37 -14.35
CA LEU A 42 18.75 -1.94 -15.03
C LEU A 42 19.42 -3.11 -15.79
N LYS A 43 19.24 -4.34 -15.32
CA LYS A 43 19.73 -5.58 -15.97
C LYS A 43 18.75 -6.15 -17.01
N GLU A 44 17.62 -5.49 -17.25
CA GLU A 44 16.56 -5.95 -18.15
C GLU A 44 15.96 -7.33 -17.77
N THR A 45 16.11 -7.75 -16.52
CA THR A 45 15.54 -9.01 -15.99
C THR A 45 14.20 -8.80 -15.28
N LYS A 46 13.81 -7.55 -15.04
CA LYS A 46 12.49 -7.14 -14.55
C LYS A 46 12.04 -5.87 -15.29
N THR A 47 10.73 -5.71 -15.50
CA THR A 47 10.18 -4.45 -16.03
C THR A 47 9.00 -4.01 -15.17
N LEU A 48 9.08 -2.79 -14.64
CA LEU A 48 8.02 -2.16 -13.86
C LEU A 48 7.39 -1.02 -14.65
N TYR A 49 6.07 -0.87 -14.49
CA TYR A 49 5.28 0.23 -15.04
C TYR A 49 4.40 0.83 -13.95
N TRP A 50 4.23 2.15 -13.98
CA TRP A 50 3.12 2.80 -13.31
C TRP A 50 1.85 2.59 -14.11
N ILE A 51 0.77 2.22 -13.42
CA ILE A 51 -0.58 2.21 -13.98
C ILE A 51 -1.23 3.53 -13.60
N VAL A 52 -1.54 4.36 -14.60
CA VAL A 52 -2.23 5.64 -14.40
C VAL A 52 -3.52 5.68 -15.19
N LEU A 53 -4.49 6.49 -14.74
CA LEU A 53 -5.66 6.80 -15.57
C LEU A 53 -5.20 7.58 -16.79
N ALA A 54 -5.55 7.10 -17.98
CA ALA A 54 -5.15 7.71 -19.24
C ALA A 54 -5.58 9.18 -19.29
N ASP A 55 -4.71 10.07 -19.78
CA ASP A 55 -5.00 11.51 -19.78
C ASP A 55 -6.18 11.86 -20.68
N ASN A 56 -6.40 11.07 -21.74
CA ASN A 56 -7.53 11.23 -22.64
C ASN A 56 -8.83 10.58 -22.13
N LEU A 57 -8.83 9.91 -20.97
CA LEU A 57 -10.01 9.25 -20.42
C LEU A 57 -11.13 10.28 -20.21
N PRO A 58 -12.30 10.15 -20.88
CA PRO A 58 -13.45 10.97 -20.58
C PRO A 58 -13.77 10.78 -19.11
N ASN A 59 -14.09 11.87 -18.42
CA ASN A 59 -14.48 11.83 -17.01
C ASN A 59 -13.33 11.47 -16.05
N ARG A 60 -12.04 11.55 -16.48
CA ARG A 60 -10.88 11.32 -15.60
C ARG A 60 -10.96 12.11 -14.28
N ALA A 61 -11.27 13.40 -14.38
CA ALA A 61 -11.39 14.27 -13.21
C ALA A 61 -12.54 13.82 -12.29
N GLU A 62 -13.65 13.35 -12.86
CA GLU A 62 -14.80 12.85 -12.12
C GLU A 62 -14.48 11.52 -11.42
N PHE A 63 -13.73 10.61 -12.06
CA PHE A 63 -13.27 9.39 -11.39
C PHE A 63 -12.31 9.68 -10.23
N ILE A 64 -11.40 10.64 -10.39
CA ILE A 64 -10.51 11.08 -9.31
C ILE A 64 -11.33 11.71 -8.17
N ALA A 65 -12.26 12.60 -8.50
CA ALA A 65 -13.14 13.23 -7.52
C ALA A 65 -14.01 12.20 -6.79
N GLN A 66 -14.54 11.21 -7.51
CA GLN A 66 -15.31 10.11 -6.96
C GLN A 66 -14.45 9.28 -5.99
N HIS A 67 -13.21 8.92 -6.36
CA HIS A 67 -12.30 8.21 -5.47
C HIS A 67 -12.04 9.02 -4.18
N ILE A 68 -11.76 10.31 -4.29
CA ILE A 68 -11.55 11.20 -3.14
C ILE A 68 -12.81 11.26 -2.26
N ALA A 69 -14.00 11.36 -2.87
CA ALA A 69 -15.27 11.41 -2.16
C ALA A 69 -15.64 10.08 -1.48
N THR A 70 -15.35 8.95 -2.12
CA THR A 70 -15.58 7.61 -1.57
C THR A 70 -14.61 7.28 -0.45
N TYR A 71 -13.37 7.75 -0.55
CA TYR A 71 -12.31 7.52 0.44
C TYR A 71 -11.81 8.82 1.06
N PRO A 72 -12.65 9.57 1.80
CA PRO A 72 -12.31 10.89 2.35
C PRO A 72 -11.19 10.83 3.39
N ASN A 73 -10.86 9.62 3.86
CA ASN A 73 -9.78 9.37 4.81
C ASN A 73 -8.44 9.05 4.15
N SER A 74 -8.38 8.92 2.83
CA SER A 74 -7.12 8.72 2.10
C SER A 74 -6.19 9.93 2.25
N TYR A 75 -4.90 9.70 2.02
CA TYR A 75 -3.90 10.77 2.05
C TYR A 75 -4.17 11.83 0.98
N GLU A 76 -4.55 11.36 -0.21
CA GLU A 76 -4.92 12.16 -1.37
C GLU A 76 -6.11 13.08 -1.07
N ALA A 77 -7.17 12.55 -0.43
CA ALA A 77 -8.34 13.34 -0.04
C ALA A 77 -8.03 14.40 1.04
N LYS A 78 -7.06 14.11 1.92
CA LYS A 78 -6.66 15.02 3.01
C LYS A 78 -5.56 16.00 2.61
N GLY A 79 -5.10 15.98 1.35
CA GLY A 79 -3.94 16.75 0.91
C GLY A 79 -2.68 16.48 1.74
N ARG A 80 -2.62 15.31 2.39
CA ARG A 80 -1.50 14.91 3.25
C ARG A 80 -0.50 14.14 2.41
N THR A 81 0.78 14.38 2.64
CA THR A 81 1.80 13.44 2.20
C THR A 81 1.59 12.11 2.93
N ARG A 82 1.89 11.01 2.24
CA ARG A 82 1.97 9.72 2.92
C ARG A 82 3.13 9.79 3.94
N PRO A 83 3.01 9.18 5.13
CA PRO A 83 4.09 9.16 6.12
C PRO A 83 5.32 8.48 5.50
N GLU A 84 6.50 9.07 5.70
CA GLU A 84 7.77 8.51 5.25
C GLU A 84 8.11 7.20 5.97
N GLU A 85 7.73 7.11 7.24
CA GLU A 85 7.79 5.90 8.04
C GLU A 85 6.41 5.25 8.05
N VAL A 86 6.28 4.11 7.38
CA VAL A 86 5.07 3.31 7.50
C VAL A 86 5.19 2.40 8.69
N ARG A 87 4.10 2.35 9.44
CA ARG A 87 3.98 1.64 10.69
C ARG A 87 2.88 0.62 10.56
N THR A 88 3.04 -0.50 11.23
CA THR A 88 1.97 -1.48 11.30
C THR A 88 0.80 -0.91 12.11
N ASN A 89 -0.40 -1.47 11.90
CA ASN A 89 -1.55 -1.10 12.74
C ASN A 89 -1.26 -1.38 14.24
N GLU A 90 -0.53 -2.45 14.53
CA GLU A 90 -0.07 -2.81 15.88
C GLU A 90 0.77 -1.71 16.52
N GLU A 91 1.86 -1.28 15.86
CA GLU A 91 2.73 -0.20 16.36
C GLU A 91 1.94 1.10 16.55
N TRP A 92 0.99 1.37 15.66
CA TRP A 92 0.11 2.52 15.78
C TRP A 92 -0.73 2.46 17.06
N TYR A 93 -1.38 1.31 17.36
CA TYR A 93 -2.20 1.13 18.56
C TYR A 93 -1.36 1.18 19.84
N LEU A 94 -0.20 0.51 19.87
CA LEU A 94 0.72 0.53 21.02
C LEU A 94 1.10 1.97 21.39
N ARG A 95 1.43 2.81 20.41
CA ARG A 95 1.76 4.23 20.62
C ARG A 95 0.58 5.07 21.13
N GLN A 96 -0.66 4.66 20.84
CA GLN A 96 -1.85 5.30 21.40
C GLN A 96 -2.13 4.88 22.85
N GLY A 97 -1.25 4.08 23.49
CA GLY A 97 -1.42 3.59 24.85
C GLY A 97 -2.36 2.40 24.95
N TYR A 98 -2.53 1.65 23.85
CA TYR A 98 -3.13 0.33 23.93
C TYR A 98 -2.09 -0.69 24.40
N GLU A 99 -2.54 -1.71 25.13
CA GLU A 99 -1.75 -2.85 25.57
C GLU A 99 -2.22 -4.11 24.83
N GLU A 100 -1.30 -4.97 24.43
CA GLU A 100 -1.64 -6.29 23.92
C GLU A 100 -2.29 -7.16 24.99
N LEU A 101 -3.26 -7.95 24.57
CA LEU A 101 -3.86 -8.99 25.39
C LEU A 101 -3.24 -10.34 25.03
N ASP A 102 -2.69 -11.02 26.04
CA ASP A 102 -2.27 -12.41 25.93
C ASP A 102 -3.44 -13.31 25.51
N GLY A 103 -3.19 -14.28 24.63
CA GLY A 103 -4.20 -15.22 24.13
C GLY A 103 -4.63 -14.99 22.68
N SER A 104 -3.82 -14.29 21.89
CA SER A 104 -3.94 -14.23 20.44
C SER A 104 -3.90 -15.63 19.81
N THR A 105 -5.02 -16.05 19.23
CA THR A 105 -5.06 -17.22 18.34
C THR A 105 -5.05 -16.74 16.90
N PRO A 106 -4.16 -17.28 16.04
CA PRO A 106 -4.13 -16.90 14.63
C PRO A 106 -5.48 -17.21 13.98
N LEU A 107 -5.92 -16.32 13.10
CA LEU A 107 -7.10 -16.55 12.29
C LEU A 107 -6.70 -17.45 11.12
N VAL A 108 -7.28 -18.64 11.05
CA VAL A 108 -7.18 -19.49 9.87
C VAL A 108 -8.26 -19.06 8.90
N TRP A 109 -7.85 -18.51 7.76
CA TRP A 109 -8.74 -18.16 6.67
C TRP A 109 -8.54 -19.14 5.52
N THR A 110 -9.63 -19.62 4.94
CA THR A 110 -9.61 -20.47 3.74
C THR A 110 -10.26 -19.71 2.61
N ASN A 111 -9.55 -19.58 1.50
CA ASN A 111 -10.10 -18.97 0.30
C ASN A 111 -11.27 -19.83 -0.20
N PRO A 112 -12.51 -19.29 -0.26
CA PRO A 112 -13.69 -20.07 -0.63
C PRO A 112 -13.70 -20.49 -2.10
N GLU A 113 -12.91 -19.84 -2.96
CA GLU A 113 -12.84 -20.13 -4.39
C GLU A 113 -11.70 -21.10 -4.74
N THR A 114 -10.56 -21.00 -4.05
CA THR A 114 -9.36 -21.80 -4.38
C THR A 114 -9.03 -22.90 -3.37
N GLY A 115 -9.59 -22.85 -2.15
CA GLY A 115 -9.28 -23.77 -1.06
C GLY A 115 -7.93 -23.52 -0.37
N GLU A 116 -7.20 -22.47 -0.76
CA GLU A 116 -5.94 -22.07 -0.12
C GLU A 116 -6.15 -21.67 1.34
N VAL A 117 -5.27 -22.13 2.24
CA VAL A 117 -5.31 -21.82 3.67
C VAL A 117 -4.25 -20.80 4.02
N VAL A 118 -4.67 -19.67 4.55
CA VAL A 118 -3.81 -18.58 5.02
C VAL A 118 -3.95 -18.46 6.54
N ILE A 119 -2.81 -18.53 7.24
CA ILE A 119 -2.75 -18.30 8.68
C ILE A 119 -2.44 -16.81 8.89
N VAL A 120 -3.41 -16.07 9.41
CA VAL A 120 -3.29 -14.64 9.66
C VAL A 120 -2.99 -14.41 11.14
N PRO A 121 -1.84 -13.81 11.49
CA PRO A 121 -1.56 -13.38 12.86
C PRO A 121 -2.67 -12.43 13.35
N ARG A 122 -3.22 -12.69 14.53
CA ARG A 122 -4.31 -11.88 15.11
C ARG A 122 -3.97 -11.50 16.54
N ILE A 123 -3.74 -10.22 16.77
CA ILE A 123 -3.41 -9.66 18.08
C ILE A 123 -4.61 -8.85 18.58
N PHE A 124 -4.94 -8.99 19.88
CA PHE A 124 -5.98 -8.20 20.52
C PHE A 124 -5.34 -7.11 21.37
N PHE A 125 -5.93 -5.92 21.33
CA PHE A 125 -5.46 -4.77 22.11
C PHE A 125 -6.56 -4.30 23.08
N ARG A 126 -6.16 -3.81 24.26
CA ARG A 126 -7.03 -3.09 25.20
C ARG A 126 -6.51 -1.69 25.44
N LYS A 127 -7.40 -0.75 25.75
CA LYS A 127 -7.05 0.58 26.29
C LYS A 127 -8.07 0.97 27.34
N TYR A 128 -7.60 1.36 28.51
CA TYR A 128 -8.45 1.91 29.55
C TYR A 128 -8.83 3.35 29.17
N LEU A 129 -10.13 3.63 29.10
CA LEU A 129 -10.63 4.98 28.90
C LEU A 129 -10.70 5.65 30.27
N THR A 130 -9.98 6.76 30.44
CA THR A 130 -10.07 7.67 31.58
C THR A 130 -11.06 8.79 31.32
#